data_AF-A0A258RE62-F1
#
_entry.id   AF-A0A258RE62-F1
#
_cell.length_a   1.000
_cell.length_b   1.000
_cell.length_c   1.000
_cell.angle_alpha   90.00
_cell.angle_beta   90.00
_cell.angle_gamma   90.00
#
_symmetry.space_group_name_H-M   'P 1'
#
loop_
_entity.id
_entity.type
_entity.pdbx_description
1 polymer ?
#
loop_
_entity_poly.entity_id
_entity_poly.type
_entity_poly.pdbx_seq_one_letter_code
_entity_poly.pdbx_strand_id
1 'polypeptide(L)'
;MGNIRDTGACGMTGENADASPRSDPQVSHAEFLACRRFESLDGLRALSILAVIWHHTAATAFGGGLLAYMGTEGVTLFFAISGFLITTLLLRERHRTGLIDLRAFYVRRALRIFPLYYAVLMVYLVLVVVLERNSAVGGQFFRNLPYFLTYTSNWFVPLDGRVIFYFAWSLAAEEQFYLVWPALMNRLKTGARALVVIAAVTAVLIGIESLPVSDPFFRF
;
A
#
# COMPACT_ATOMS: atom_id res chain seq x y z
N MET A 1 4.32 31.41 -27.56
CA MET A 1 4.10 30.94 -26.16
C MET A 1 3.12 29.78 -26.19
N GLY A 2 3.59 28.55 -25.95
CA GLY A 2 2.77 27.33 -26.07
C GLY A 2 1.87 27.09 -24.86
N ASN A 3 0.61 26.81 -25.13
CA ASN A 3 -0.50 26.64 -24.21
C ASN A 3 -0.37 25.34 -23.40
N ILE A 4 -0.21 25.46 -22.08
CA ILE A 4 -0.25 24.36 -21.10
C ILE A 4 -1.71 24.23 -20.65
N ARG A 5 -2.55 23.54 -21.41
CA ARG A 5 -3.89 23.15 -20.95
C ARG A 5 -4.16 21.70 -21.36
N ASP A 6 -4.66 20.95 -20.39
CA ASP A 6 -5.24 19.61 -20.47
C ASP A 6 -4.29 18.40 -20.49
N THR A 7 -3.75 18.06 -19.30
CA THR A 7 -3.35 16.68 -18.94
C THR A 7 -4.13 16.21 -17.70
N GLY A 8 -5.43 16.55 -17.67
CA GLY A 8 -6.36 16.13 -16.64
C GLY A 8 -6.82 14.70 -16.91
N ALA A 9 -6.67 13.84 -15.90
CA ALA A 9 -7.31 12.53 -15.71
C ALA A 9 -7.50 11.64 -16.95
N CYS A 10 -6.92 10.44 -16.95
CA CYS A 10 -7.34 9.36 -17.87
C CYS A 10 -8.74 8.87 -17.48
N GLY A 11 -9.76 9.67 -17.76
CA GLY A 11 -11.17 9.30 -17.65
C GLY A 11 -11.61 8.66 -18.96
N MET A 12 -11.98 7.37 -18.90
CA MET A 12 -12.77 6.73 -19.96
C MET A 12 -14.20 7.28 -19.91
N THR A 13 -14.39 8.57 -20.22
CA THR A 13 -15.73 9.11 -20.50
C THR A 13 -15.93 9.05 -22.01
N GLY A 14 -16.47 7.93 -22.47
CA GLY A 14 -16.93 7.79 -23.84
C GLY A 14 -18.22 8.57 -24.00
N GLU A 15 -18.16 9.69 -24.72
CA GLU A 15 -19.31 10.27 -25.40
C GLU A 15 -18.80 11.02 -26.64
N ASN A 16 -18.91 10.37 -27.80
CA ASN A 16 -19.44 10.97 -29.05
C ASN A 16 -19.28 10.00 -30.23
N ALA A 17 -20.38 9.92 -30.98
CA ALA A 17 -20.58 9.07 -32.13
C ALA A 17 -19.71 9.50 -33.34
N ASP A 18 -18.89 8.59 -33.86
CA ASP A 18 -18.54 8.53 -35.27
C ASP A 18 -18.12 7.09 -35.65
N ALA A 19 -18.70 6.56 -36.73
CA ALA A 19 -18.54 5.18 -37.17
C ALA A 19 -17.40 5.07 -38.19
N SER A 20 -16.17 5.12 -37.69
CA SER A 20 -14.94 4.71 -38.39
C SER A 20 -14.55 3.28 -37.98
N PRO A 21 -13.95 2.44 -38.86
CA PRO A 21 -13.51 1.10 -38.49
C PRO A 21 -12.53 1.18 -37.32
N ARG A 22 -12.95 0.69 -36.15
CA ARG A 22 -12.20 0.77 -34.89
C ARG A 22 -10.85 0.05 -35.06
N SER A 23 -9.80 0.80 -35.32
CA SER A 23 -8.45 0.39 -34.94
C SER A 23 -8.48 0.14 -33.44
N ASP A 24 -8.12 -1.07 -33.04
CA ASP A 24 -7.96 -1.50 -31.64
C ASP A 24 -7.42 -0.33 -30.79
N PRO A 25 -8.08 0.10 -29.70
CA PRO A 25 -7.64 1.22 -28.89
C PRO A 25 -6.40 0.80 -28.09
N GLN A 26 -5.29 0.58 -28.79
CA GLN A 26 -3.98 0.36 -28.20
C GLN A 26 -3.52 1.71 -27.67
N VAL A 27 -3.75 1.94 -26.38
CA VAL A 27 -3.15 3.06 -25.65
C VAL A 27 -1.65 3.02 -25.94
N SER A 28 -1.12 4.06 -26.60
CA SER A 28 0.28 4.03 -26.97
C SER A 28 1.14 4.10 -25.70
N HIS A 29 2.30 3.44 -25.69
CA HIS A 29 3.23 3.50 -24.56
C HIS A 29 3.60 4.96 -24.20
N ALA A 30 3.61 5.86 -25.20
CA ALA A 30 3.84 7.28 -25.00
C ALA A 30 2.69 7.97 -24.23
N GLU A 31 1.43 7.65 -24.54
CA GLU A 31 0.26 8.16 -23.78
C GLU A 31 0.25 7.66 -22.34
N PHE A 32 0.61 6.39 -22.13
CA PHE A 32 0.78 5.85 -20.78
C PHE A 32 1.84 6.62 -19.99
N LEU A 33 2.98 6.97 -20.60
CA LEU A 33 4.02 7.75 -19.92
C LEU A 33 3.62 9.22 -19.70
N ALA A 34 2.79 9.79 -20.57
CA ALA A 34 2.31 11.16 -20.47
C ALA A 34 1.20 11.36 -19.40
N CYS A 35 0.42 10.33 -19.10
CA CYS A 35 -0.62 10.41 -18.07
C CYS A 35 -0.05 10.79 -16.70
N ARG A 36 -0.61 11.81 -16.03
CA ARG A 36 -0.12 12.25 -14.72
C ARG A 36 -0.69 11.44 -13.55
N ARG A 37 -1.96 11.01 -13.65
CA ARG A 37 -2.70 10.33 -12.58
C ARG A 37 -3.73 9.35 -13.15
N PHE A 38 -3.90 8.22 -12.47
CA PHE A 38 -4.93 7.23 -12.76
C PHE A 38 -6.01 7.29 -11.69
N GLU A 39 -7.08 8.04 -11.94
CA GLU A 39 -8.12 8.27 -10.95
C GLU A 39 -8.92 7.00 -10.63
N SER A 40 -9.08 6.11 -11.61
CA SER A 40 -9.69 4.80 -11.44
C SER A 40 -8.94 3.91 -10.45
N LEU A 41 -7.60 3.96 -10.47
CA LEU A 41 -6.75 3.21 -9.54
C LEU A 41 -6.80 3.79 -8.13
N ASP A 42 -6.89 5.12 -7.99
CA ASP A 42 -7.13 5.75 -6.69
C ASP A 42 -8.50 5.31 -6.12
N GLY A 43 -9.52 5.21 -6.98
CA GLY A 43 -10.85 4.69 -6.62
C GLY A 43 -10.81 3.22 -6.19
N LEU A 44 -10.08 2.37 -6.91
CA LEU A 44 -9.92 0.97 -6.54
C LEU A 44 -9.20 0.81 -5.19
N ARG A 45 -8.20 1.64 -4.88
CA ARG A 45 -7.57 1.64 -3.54
C ARG A 45 -8.55 1.97 -2.44
N ALA A 46 -9.43 2.95 -2.68
CA ALA A 46 -10.47 3.30 -1.72
C ALA A 46 -11.44 2.12 -1.51
N LEU A 47 -11.87 1.46 -2.59
CA LEU A 47 -12.71 0.27 -2.50
C LEU A 47 -12.02 -0.89 -1.76
N SER A 48 -10.73 -1.10 -1.99
CA SER A 48 -9.93 -2.09 -1.24
C SER A 48 -9.95 -1.82 0.26
N ILE A 49 -9.74 -0.56 0.68
CA ILE A 49 -9.78 -0.17 2.10
C ILE A 49 -11.19 -0.36 2.67
N LEU A 50 -12.24 -0.02 1.92
CA LEU A 50 -13.63 -0.24 2.34
C LEU A 50 -13.92 -1.72 2.57
N ALA A 51 -13.41 -2.61 1.71
CA ALA A 51 -13.53 -4.05 1.91
C ALA A 51 -12.83 -4.52 3.20
N VAL A 52 -11.66 -3.95 3.54
CA VAL A 52 -10.94 -4.25 4.78
C VAL A 52 -11.71 -3.77 6.01
N ILE A 53 -12.22 -2.53 5.97
CA ILE A 53 -13.04 -1.97 7.05
C ILE A 53 -14.28 -2.85 7.24
N TRP A 54 -14.98 -3.16 6.15
CA TRP A 54 -16.17 -4.01 6.17
C TRP A 54 -15.88 -5.37 6.77
N HIS A 55 -14.76 -6.01 6.39
CA HIS A 55 -14.36 -7.28 6.97
C HIS A 55 -14.22 -7.20 8.49
N HIS A 56 -13.55 -6.18 9.02
CA HIS A 56 -13.34 -6.04 10.46
C HIS A 56 -14.61 -5.62 11.23
N THR A 57 -15.50 -4.84 10.62
CA THR A 57 -16.77 -4.43 11.25
C THR A 57 -17.84 -5.53 11.14
N ALA A 58 -17.92 -6.23 10.01
CA ALA A 58 -18.91 -7.27 9.78
C ALA A 58 -18.55 -8.59 10.48
N ALA A 59 -17.26 -8.92 10.60
CA ALA A 59 -16.84 -10.07 11.40
C ALA A 59 -17.21 -9.89 12.89
N THR A 60 -17.14 -8.66 13.41
CA THR A 60 -17.49 -8.34 14.79
C THR A 60 -19.00 -8.19 15.01
N ALA A 61 -19.76 -7.67 14.03
CA ALA A 61 -21.19 -7.41 14.18
C ALA A 61 -22.13 -8.54 13.67
N PHE A 62 -21.71 -9.34 12.70
CA PHE A 62 -22.61 -10.26 11.94
C PHE A 62 -22.12 -11.71 11.85
N GLY A 63 -21.12 -12.11 12.65
CA GLY A 63 -20.80 -13.53 12.85
C GLY A 63 -20.12 -14.26 11.68
N GLY A 64 -19.45 -13.53 10.78
CA GLY A 64 -18.49 -14.15 9.85
C GLY A 64 -19.07 -14.90 8.63
N GLY A 65 -20.16 -14.41 8.02
CA GLY A 65 -20.66 -14.97 6.75
C GLY A 65 -19.68 -14.81 5.56
N LEU A 66 -20.06 -15.25 4.36
CA LEU A 66 -19.23 -15.25 3.13
C LEU A 66 -18.49 -13.93 2.83
N LEU A 67 -19.08 -12.79 3.21
CA LEU A 67 -18.52 -11.45 3.03
C LEU A 67 -17.36 -11.12 4.00
N ALA A 68 -17.15 -11.95 5.03
CA ALA A 68 -16.04 -11.84 5.95
C ALA A 68 -14.72 -12.36 5.37
N TYR A 69 -14.66 -12.86 4.14
CA TYR A 69 -13.38 -13.24 3.50
C TYR A 69 -12.83 -12.17 2.55
N MET A 70 -13.56 -11.08 2.32
CA MET A 70 -13.17 -10.04 1.36
C MET A 70 -12.03 -9.13 1.85
N GLY A 71 -11.75 -9.11 3.16
CA GLY A 71 -10.71 -8.27 3.74
C GLY A 71 -9.30 -8.66 3.29
N THR A 72 -9.00 -9.96 3.25
CA THR A 72 -7.69 -10.46 2.83
C THR A 72 -7.39 -10.06 1.39
N GLU A 73 -8.36 -10.22 0.49
CA GLU A 73 -8.25 -9.80 -0.90
C GLU A 73 -8.14 -8.28 -1.05
N GLY A 74 -8.85 -7.53 -0.20
CA GLY A 74 -8.75 -6.07 -0.14
C GLY A 74 -7.33 -5.60 0.16
N VAL A 75 -6.66 -6.20 1.15
CA VAL A 75 -5.27 -5.87 1.48
C VAL A 75 -4.33 -6.19 0.32
N THR A 76 -4.47 -7.38 -0.28
CA THR A 76 -3.65 -7.79 -1.45
C THR A 76 -3.83 -6.83 -2.61
N LEU A 77 -5.06 -6.47 -2.96
CA LEU A 77 -5.37 -5.54 -4.04
C LEU A 77 -4.80 -4.14 -3.75
N PHE A 78 -4.95 -3.64 -2.52
CA PHE A 78 -4.40 -2.35 -2.11
C PHE A 78 -2.88 -2.30 -2.28
N PHE A 79 -2.15 -3.34 -1.87
CA PHE A 79 -0.71 -3.41 -2.05
C PHE A 79 -0.30 -3.52 -3.51
N ALA A 80 -0.99 -4.34 -4.30
CA ALA A 80 -0.72 -4.49 -5.73
C ALA A 80 -0.85 -3.15 -6.48
N ILE A 81 -1.95 -2.42 -6.24
CA ILE A 81 -2.17 -1.10 -6.85
C ILE A 81 -1.13 -0.08 -6.37
N SER A 82 -0.81 -0.08 -5.07
CA SER A 82 0.18 0.84 -4.51
C SER A 82 1.56 0.62 -5.12
N GLY A 83 2.00 -0.65 -5.24
CA GLY A 83 3.23 -1.03 -5.90
C GLY A 83 3.29 -0.61 -7.37
N PHE A 84 2.20 -0.84 -8.12
CA PHE A 84 2.08 -0.40 -9.50
C PHE A 84 2.22 1.12 -9.63
N LEU A 85 1.43 1.89 -8.88
CA LEU A 85 1.41 3.37 -8.97
C LEU A 85 2.78 3.98 -8.67
N ILE A 86 3.48 3.48 -7.65
CA ILE A 86 4.81 4.00 -7.28
C ILE A 86 5.82 3.66 -8.36
N THR A 87 5.80 2.43 -8.86
CA THR A 87 6.72 2.00 -9.91
C THR A 87 6.51 2.84 -11.16
N THR A 88 5.26 3.05 -11.59
CA THR A 88 4.95 3.91 -12.74
C THR A 88 5.39 5.35 -12.50
N LEU A 89 5.18 5.91 -11.30
CA LEU A 89 5.63 7.26 -10.95
C LEU A 89 7.15 7.39 -11.10
N LEU A 90 7.91 6.44 -10.56
CA LEU A 90 9.38 6.43 -10.61
C LEU A 90 9.91 6.23 -12.04
N LEU A 91 9.27 5.35 -12.82
CA LEU A 91 9.61 5.14 -14.23
C LEU A 91 9.39 6.40 -15.06
N ARG A 92 8.26 7.10 -14.86
CA ARG A 92 7.96 8.37 -15.55
C ARG A 92 8.95 9.47 -15.16
N GLU A 93 9.30 9.56 -13.88
CA GLU A 93 10.29 10.52 -13.39
C GLU A 93 11.66 10.27 -14.05
N ARG A 94 12.11 9.01 -14.06
CA ARG A 94 13.33 8.60 -14.74
C ARG A 94 13.29 8.88 -16.24
N HIS A 95 12.17 8.57 -16.90
CA HIS A 95 12.03 8.83 -18.33
C HIS A 95 12.15 10.32 -18.67
N ARG A 96 11.58 11.19 -17.82
CA ARG A 96 11.59 12.65 -18.04
C ARG A 96 12.90 13.32 -17.65
N THR A 97 13.54 12.88 -16.56
CA THR A 97 14.68 13.59 -15.95
C THR A 97 16.00 12.82 -16.02
N GLY A 98 15.97 11.57 -16.49
CA GLY A 98 17.11 10.65 -16.52
C GLY A 98 17.45 10.02 -15.17
N LEU A 99 16.94 10.56 -14.06
CA LEU A 99 17.26 10.14 -12.69
C LEU A 99 15.98 10.07 -11.84
N ILE A 100 16.10 9.52 -10.62
CA ILE A 100 15.02 9.53 -9.62
C ILE A 100 15.46 10.43 -8.47
N ASP A 101 14.72 11.49 -8.18
CA ASP A 101 14.97 12.33 -7.01
C ASP A 101 14.36 11.69 -5.76
N LEU A 102 15.16 10.85 -5.11
CA LEU A 102 14.77 10.16 -3.88
C LEU A 102 14.41 11.14 -2.76
N ARG A 103 15.12 12.27 -2.64
CA ARG A 103 14.85 13.24 -1.58
C ARG A 103 13.48 13.86 -1.76
N ALA A 104 13.19 14.34 -2.97
CA ALA A 104 11.90 14.94 -3.26
C ALA A 104 10.77 13.92 -3.16
N PHE A 105 11.02 12.66 -3.53
CA PHE A 105 10.07 11.55 -3.35
C PHE A 105 9.72 11.34 -1.87
N TYR A 106 10.72 11.14 -1.01
CA TYR A 106 10.49 10.86 0.42
C TYR A 106 9.84 12.04 1.14
N VAL A 107 10.24 13.28 0.83
CA VAL A 107 9.64 14.48 1.44
C VAL A 107 8.15 14.59 1.11
N ARG A 108 7.77 14.46 -0.17
CA ARG A 108 6.35 14.52 -0.58
C ARG A 108 5.51 13.46 0.12
N ARG A 109 6.09 12.29 0.35
CA ARG A 109 5.39 11.14 0.93
C ARG A 109 5.27 11.25 2.44
N ALA A 110 6.34 11.62 3.12
CA ALA A 110 6.35 11.88 4.56
C ALA A 110 5.32 12.97 4.91
N LEU A 111 5.29 14.09 4.17
CA LEU A 111 4.32 15.17 4.39
C LEU A 111 2.87 14.76 4.11
N ARG A 112 2.63 13.70 3.35
CA ARG A 112 1.29 13.18 3.07
C ARG A 112 0.82 12.17 4.13
N ILE A 113 1.71 11.29 4.58
CA ILE A 113 1.34 10.13 5.41
C ILE A 113 1.52 10.44 6.90
N PHE A 114 2.66 11.04 7.29
CA PHE A 114 3.03 11.18 8.69
C PHE A 114 2.06 12.07 9.47
N PRO A 115 1.62 13.25 8.97
CA PRO A 115 0.72 14.11 9.74
C PRO A 115 -0.58 13.40 10.12
N LEU A 116 -1.19 12.70 9.16
CA LEU A 116 -2.44 11.98 9.40
C LEU A 116 -2.22 10.76 10.31
N TYR A 117 -1.15 9.99 10.09
CA TYR A 117 -0.85 8.82 10.90
C TYR A 117 -0.63 9.18 12.37
N TYR A 118 0.24 10.16 12.66
CA TYR A 118 0.54 10.57 14.02
C TYR A 118 -0.65 11.27 14.68
N ALA A 119 -1.48 11.98 13.93
CA ALA A 119 -2.73 12.53 14.45
C ALA A 119 -3.69 11.41 14.91
N VAL A 120 -3.89 10.38 14.09
CA VAL A 120 -4.73 9.23 14.47
C VAL A 120 -4.11 8.46 15.63
N LEU A 121 -2.80 8.20 15.61
CA LEU A 121 -2.10 7.53 16.72
C LEU A 121 -2.25 8.32 18.03
N MET A 122 -2.19 9.66 17.97
CA MET A 122 -2.41 10.52 19.13
C MET A 122 -3.86 10.40 19.65
N VAL A 123 -4.85 10.36 18.77
CA VAL A 123 -6.26 10.12 19.17
C VAL A 123 -6.38 8.77 19.89
N TYR A 124 -5.79 7.70 19.35
CA TYR A 124 -5.78 6.39 19.99
C TYR A 124 -5.08 6.42 21.35
N LEU A 125 -3.94 7.11 21.45
CA LEU A 125 -3.23 7.29 22.71
C LEU A 125 -4.13 7.93 23.78
N VAL A 126 -4.82 9.02 23.43
CA VAL A 126 -5.76 9.69 24.35
C VAL A 126 -6.91 8.77 24.74
N LEU A 127 -7.52 8.07 23.77
CA LEU A 127 -8.62 7.14 24.05
C LEU A 127 -8.20 6.01 24.97
N VAL A 128 -7.00 5.44 24.79
CA VAL A 128 -6.47 4.39 25.66
C VAL A 128 -6.20 4.91 27.07
N VAL A 129 -5.62 6.11 27.21
CA VAL A 129 -5.38 6.74 28.51
C VAL A 129 -6.68 7.02 29.26
N VAL A 130 -7.76 7.37 28.57
CA VAL A 130 -9.05 7.71 29.20
C VAL A 130 -9.89 6.46 29.51
N LEU A 131 -9.96 5.50 28.58
CA LEU A 131 -10.94 4.40 28.63
C LEU A 131 -10.34 3.05 29.04
N GLU A 132 -9.05 2.81 28.75
CA GLU A 132 -8.44 1.49 28.81
C GLU A 132 -7.16 1.47 29.67
N ARG A 133 -6.88 2.53 30.44
CA ARG A 133 -5.60 2.73 31.15
C ARG A 133 -5.19 1.58 32.06
N ASN A 134 -6.16 1.01 32.77
CA ASN A 134 -5.93 -0.07 33.75
C ASN A 134 -6.36 -1.44 33.20
N SER A 135 -6.68 -1.54 31.92
CA SER A 135 -7.05 -2.81 31.30
C SER A 135 -5.80 -3.54 30.77
N ALA A 136 -5.88 -4.87 30.67
CA ALA A 136 -4.83 -5.67 30.05
C ALA A 136 -4.55 -5.21 28.61
N VAL A 137 -5.60 -4.80 27.88
CA VAL A 137 -5.50 -4.35 26.48
C VAL A 137 -4.79 -3.00 26.38
N GLY A 138 -5.07 -2.05 27.27
CA GLY A 138 -4.34 -0.78 27.33
C GLY A 138 -2.86 -0.99 27.68
N GLY A 139 -2.56 -1.89 28.62
CA GLY A 139 -1.19 -2.28 28.93
C GLY A 139 -0.42 -2.82 27.72
N GLN A 140 -1.07 -3.65 26.89
CA GLN A 140 -0.47 -4.12 25.63
C GLN A 140 -0.25 -2.99 24.63
N PHE A 141 -1.18 -2.05 24.50
CA PHE A 141 -1.02 -0.88 23.63
C PHE A 141 0.22 -0.06 23.99
N PHE A 142 0.42 0.26 25.28
CA PHE A 142 1.61 1.01 25.71
C PHE A 142 2.91 0.25 25.49
N ARG A 143 2.91 -1.08 25.67
CA ARG A 143 4.06 -1.94 25.36
C ARG A 143 4.40 -1.93 23.86
N ASN A 144 3.37 -1.86 23.01
CA ASN A 144 3.52 -1.87 21.55
C ASN A 144 3.70 -0.47 20.94
N LEU A 145 3.51 0.60 21.73
CA LEU A 145 3.60 1.98 21.28
C LEU A 145 4.91 2.33 20.55
N PRO A 146 6.10 1.87 21.00
CA PRO A 146 7.34 2.10 20.25
C PRO A 146 7.27 1.58 18.82
N TYR A 147 6.68 0.39 18.61
CA TYR A 147 6.57 -0.23 17.29
C TYR A 147 5.57 0.49 16.37
N PHE A 148 4.52 1.08 16.95
CA PHE A 148 3.62 1.96 16.20
C PHE A 148 4.33 3.26 15.80
N LEU A 149 5.16 3.84 16.68
CA LEU A 149 5.92 5.05 16.36
C LEU A 149 6.99 4.82 15.29
N THR A 150 7.61 3.64 15.27
CA THR A 150 8.71 3.30 14.35
C THR A 150 8.26 2.63 13.06
N TYR A 151 6.95 2.44 12.83
CA TYR A 151 6.42 1.68 11.69
C TYR A 151 7.04 0.27 11.59
N THR A 152 7.13 -0.42 12.73
CA THR A 152 7.66 -1.80 12.82
C THR A 152 6.66 -2.78 13.44
N SER A 153 5.39 -2.39 13.52
CA SER A 153 4.33 -3.21 14.12
C SER A 153 4.12 -4.55 13.40
N ASN A 154 4.36 -4.60 12.09
CA ASN A 154 4.27 -5.84 11.31
C ASN A 154 5.29 -6.92 11.70
N TRP A 155 6.35 -6.57 12.44
CA TRP A 155 7.37 -7.52 12.88
C TRP A 155 7.25 -7.88 14.36
N PHE A 156 6.88 -6.91 15.20
CA PHE A 156 7.04 -7.02 16.65
C PHE A 156 5.74 -6.97 17.44
N VAL A 157 4.62 -6.61 16.80
CA VAL A 157 3.32 -6.62 17.47
C VAL A 157 2.65 -7.95 17.17
N PRO A 158 2.43 -8.80 18.19
CA PRO A 158 1.70 -10.03 17.99
C PRO A 158 0.24 -9.68 17.70
N LEU A 159 -0.30 -10.28 16.64
CA LEU A 159 -1.60 -9.95 16.05
C LEU A 159 -2.72 -10.88 16.56
N ASP A 160 -2.49 -11.53 17.70
CA ASP A 160 -3.43 -12.42 18.37
C ASP A 160 -4.39 -11.66 19.29
N GLY A 161 -5.65 -12.06 19.27
CA GLY A 161 -6.68 -11.47 20.13
C GLY A 161 -6.99 -10.00 19.80
N ARG A 162 -7.43 -9.24 20.82
CA ARG A 162 -7.85 -7.84 20.67
C ARG A 162 -6.64 -6.91 20.78
N VAL A 163 -6.10 -6.49 19.63
CA VAL A 163 -5.00 -5.51 19.56
C VAL A 163 -5.54 -4.13 19.20
N ILE A 164 -5.30 -3.15 20.06
CA ILE A 164 -5.62 -1.75 19.75
C ILE A 164 -4.66 -1.26 18.66
N PHE A 165 -5.20 -0.55 17.66
CA PHE A 165 -4.43 -0.05 16.52
C PHE A 165 -3.86 -1.17 15.62
N TYR A 166 -4.57 -2.31 15.57
CA TYR A 166 -4.23 -3.49 14.77
C TYR A 166 -3.82 -3.16 13.32
N PHE A 167 -4.60 -2.33 12.63
CA PHE A 167 -4.38 -1.98 11.22
C PHE A 167 -3.05 -1.28 10.91
N ALA A 168 -2.27 -0.86 11.92
CA ALA A 168 -0.96 -0.26 11.72
C ALA A 168 0.04 -1.19 11.03
N TRP A 169 -0.15 -2.51 11.09
CA TRP A 169 0.78 -3.47 10.47
C TRP A 169 0.85 -3.30 8.94
N SER A 170 -0.30 -3.08 8.28
CA SER A 170 -0.34 -2.97 6.81
C SER A 170 0.27 -1.64 6.35
N LEU A 171 0.02 -0.56 7.11
CA LEU A 171 0.64 0.73 6.85
C LEU A 171 2.15 0.72 7.13
N ALA A 172 2.60 0.01 8.16
CA ALA A 172 4.03 -0.21 8.41
C ALA A 172 4.72 -0.95 7.26
N ALA A 173 4.11 -2.03 6.76
CA ALA A 173 4.61 -2.74 5.59
C ALA A 173 4.62 -1.84 4.34
N GLU A 174 3.59 -1.02 4.14
CA GLU A 174 3.50 -0.07 3.04
C GLU A 174 4.63 0.98 3.10
N GLU A 175 4.91 1.56 4.28
CA GLU A 175 5.99 2.54 4.45
C GLU A 175 7.38 1.91 4.26
N GLN A 176 7.60 0.68 4.73
CA GLN A 176 8.83 -0.07 4.49
C GLN A 176 9.05 -0.30 2.98
N PHE A 177 7.99 -0.68 2.27
CA PHE A 177 8.03 -0.78 0.80
C PHE A 177 8.38 0.57 0.15
N TYR A 178 7.82 1.67 0.67
CA TYR A 178 8.08 3.02 0.19
C TYR A 178 9.51 3.47 0.40
N LEU A 179 10.15 3.04 1.48
CA LEU A 179 11.56 3.31 1.77
C LEU A 179 12.46 2.52 0.81
N VAL A 180 12.22 1.21 0.67
CA VAL A 180 13.12 0.28 -0.02
C VAL A 180 13.01 0.38 -1.54
N TRP A 181 11.79 0.40 -2.08
CA TRP A 181 11.55 0.25 -3.53
C TRP A 181 12.17 1.37 -4.39
N PRO A 182 12.02 2.67 -4.06
CA PRO A 182 12.64 3.74 -4.85
C PRO A 182 14.17 3.69 -4.80
N ALA A 183 14.74 3.40 -3.63
CA ALA A 183 16.18 3.25 -3.46
C ALA A 183 16.73 2.08 -4.30
N LEU A 184 16.01 0.96 -4.32
CA LEU A 184 16.32 -0.19 -5.15
C LEU A 184 16.26 0.16 -6.63
N MET A 185 15.15 0.76 -7.10
CA MET A 185 15.02 1.20 -8.49
C MET A 185 16.14 2.16 -8.89
N ASN A 186 16.49 3.13 -8.04
CA ASN A 186 17.55 4.09 -8.33
C ASN A 186 18.92 3.41 -8.52
N ARG A 187 19.23 2.35 -7.76
CA ARG A 187 20.47 1.58 -7.88
C ARG A 187 20.45 0.57 -9.04
N LEU A 188 19.29 -0.05 -9.30
CA LEU A 188 19.12 -1.03 -10.37
C LEU A 188 18.78 -0.30 -11.68
N LYS A 189 19.82 0.10 -12.41
CA LYS A 189 19.71 0.80 -13.70
C LYS A 189 19.16 -0.08 -14.83
N THR A 190 19.19 -1.41 -14.68
CA THR A 190 18.77 -2.38 -15.70
C THR A 190 17.69 -3.34 -15.18
N GLY A 191 16.65 -3.57 -15.97
CA GLY A 191 15.54 -4.48 -15.64
C GLY A 191 15.98 -5.90 -15.29
N ALA A 192 17.08 -6.38 -15.88
CA ALA A 192 17.67 -7.68 -15.56
C ALA A 192 18.11 -7.81 -14.09
N ARG A 193 18.64 -6.74 -13.48
CA ARG A 193 19.05 -6.79 -12.06
C ARG A 193 17.86 -6.76 -11.11
N ALA A 194 16.78 -6.07 -11.50
CA ALA A 194 15.52 -6.09 -10.75
C ALA A 194 14.89 -7.48 -10.79
N LEU A 195 14.92 -8.16 -11.94
CA LEU A 195 14.47 -9.55 -12.06
C LEU A 195 15.32 -10.52 -11.22
N VAL A 196 16.63 -10.32 -11.15
CA VAL A 196 17.51 -11.13 -10.28
C VAL A 196 17.20 -10.91 -8.80
N VAL A 197 16.95 -9.67 -8.37
CA VAL A 197 16.56 -9.39 -6.98
C VAL A 197 15.19 -9.95 -6.66
N ILE A 198 14.21 -9.82 -7.56
CA ILE A 198 12.89 -10.43 -7.42
C ILE A 198 13.02 -11.94 -7.33
N ALA A 199 13.75 -12.57 -8.25
CA ALA A 199 13.98 -14.01 -8.24
C ALA A 199 14.70 -14.48 -6.96
N ALA A 200 15.68 -13.72 -6.46
CA ALA A 200 16.37 -14.03 -5.20
C ALA A 200 15.43 -13.92 -3.99
N VAL A 201 14.58 -12.89 -3.93
CA VAL A 201 13.58 -12.74 -2.87
C VAL A 201 12.56 -13.87 -2.94
N THR A 202 12.05 -14.21 -4.12
CA THR A 202 11.12 -15.33 -4.30
C THR A 202 11.78 -16.66 -3.92
N ALA A 203 13.04 -16.89 -4.30
CA ALA A 203 13.79 -18.09 -3.93
C ALA A 203 14.02 -18.19 -2.42
N VAL A 204 14.27 -17.06 -1.74
CA VAL A 204 14.39 -17.01 -0.28
C VAL A 204 13.04 -17.29 0.39
N LEU A 205 11.94 -16.73 -0.12
CA LEU A 205 10.59 -16.98 0.41
C LEU A 205 10.16 -18.45 0.25
N ILE A 206 10.37 -19.02 -0.94
CA ILE A 206 10.17 -20.47 -1.19
C ILE A 206 11.10 -21.30 -0.30
N GLY A 207 12.34 -20.85 -0.13
CA GLY A 207 13.32 -21.48 0.76
C GLY A 207 12.84 -21.54 2.21
N ILE A 208 12.26 -20.45 2.72
CA ILE A 208 11.71 -20.35 4.08
C ILE A 208 10.47 -21.26 4.24
N GLU A 209 9.56 -21.30 3.26
CA GLU A 209 8.41 -22.23 3.27
C GLU A 209 8.83 -23.71 3.19
N SER A 210 9.97 -23.99 2.56
CA SER A 210 10.52 -25.35 2.42
C SER A 210 11.31 -25.83 3.64
N LEU A 211 11.57 -24.96 4.62
CA LEU A 211 12.08 -25.39 5.91
C LEU A 211 10.97 -26.16 6.63
N PRO A 212 11.23 -27.37 7.15
CA PRO A 212 10.28 -28.07 8.01
C PRO A 212 10.23 -27.35 9.35
N VAL A 213 9.61 -26.18 9.38
CA VAL A 213 9.34 -25.47 10.62
C VAL A 213 8.10 -26.13 11.21
N SER A 214 8.29 -26.88 12.30
CA SER A 214 7.20 -27.37 13.13
C SER A 214 6.58 -26.18 13.88
N ASP A 215 5.87 -25.31 13.17
CA ASP A 215 5.25 -24.12 13.75
C ASP A 215 3.82 -24.40 14.21
N PRO A 216 3.52 -24.23 15.51
CA PRO A 216 2.16 -24.25 16.03
C PRO A 216 1.36 -22.97 15.69
N PHE A 217 1.95 -22.01 14.96
CA PHE A 217 1.40 -20.66 14.74
C PHE A 217 0.41 -20.52 13.56
N PHE A 218 0.29 -21.51 12.67
CA PHE A 218 -0.60 -21.47 11.49
C PHE A 218 -1.73 -22.50 11.53
N ARG A 219 -2.13 -22.94 12.72
CA ARG A 219 -3.39 -23.68 12.87
C ARG A 219 -4.52 -22.69 13.15
N PHE A 220 -5.18 -22.27 12.08
CA PHE A 220 -6.56 -21.78 12.15
C PHE A 220 -7.50 -22.94 12.50
#